data_AF-A0A3D5RHI4-F1
#
_entry.id   AF-A0A3D5RHI4-F1
#
_cell.length_a   1.000
_cell.length_b   1.000
_cell.length_c   1.000
_cell.angle_alpha   90.00
_cell.angle_beta   90.00
_cell.angle_gamma   90.00
#
_symmetry.space_group_name_H-M   'P 1'
#
loop_
_entity.id
_entity.type
_entity.pdbx_description
1 polymer ?
#
loop_
_entity_poly.entity_id
_entity_poly.type
_entity_poly.pdbx_seq_one_letter_code
_entity_poly.pdbx_strand_id
1 'polypeptide(L)'
;MAEEVKKAEEAKVEKAGEKRNRVAEFILTEHKFENYLLLFLGIFAIELGAILLTNFLTINEGAWLIGTQVGKTVFAWVLVGLGAVSVILVAIGFYRPSFDEIKNITGLKKKEFFWNVVKVVCFSVVIALFFVLCNTLIQLVIGWIDQLISNLK
;
A
#
# COMPACT_ATOMS: atom_id res chain seq x y z
N MET A 1 2.90 33.21 53.84
CA MET A 1 2.16 31.92 53.82
C MET A 1 1.40 31.72 52.52
N ALA A 2 0.52 32.63 52.09
CA ALA A 2 -0.18 32.49 50.79
C ALA A 2 0.76 32.54 49.56
N GLU A 3 1.82 33.35 49.63
CA GLU A 3 2.78 33.52 48.53
C GLU A 3 3.72 32.30 48.37
N GLU A 4 4.08 31.63 49.47
CA GLU A 4 4.91 30.42 49.43
C GLU A 4 4.14 29.19 48.96
N VAL A 5 2.85 29.10 49.28
CA VAL A 5 1.96 28.04 48.77
C VAL A 5 1.78 28.20 47.26
N LYS A 6 1.63 29.43 46.75
CA LYS A 6 1.51 29.70 45.32
C LYS A 6 2.79 29.39 44.56
N LYS A 7 3.96 29.73 45.11
CA LYS A 7 5.28 29.37 44.54
C LYS A 7 5.52 27.86 44.53
N ALA A 8 5.06 27.13 45.55
CA ALA A 8 5.17 25.68 45.63
C ALA A 8 4.21 24.95 44.68
N GLU A 9 3.07 25.57 44.34
CA GLU A 9 2.10 25.04 43.38
C GLU A 9 2.58 25.30 41.93
N GLU A 10 3.07 26.50 41.63
CA GLU A 10 3.68 26.85 40.33
C GLU A 10 4.92 25.99 40.03
N ALA A 11 5.78 25.74 41.03
CA ALA A 11 6.94 24.85 40.87
C ALA A 11 6.57 23.35 40.73
N LYS A 12 5.39 22.93 41.20
CA LYS A 12 4.86 21.57 40.98
C LYS A 12 4.26 21.42 39.58
N VAL A 13 3.60 22.46 39.06
CA VAL A 13 3.04 22.48 37.70
C VAL A 13 4.17 22.54 36.66
N GLU A 14 5.22 23.32 36.89
CA GLU A 14 6.40 23.40 36.01
C GLU A 14 7.15 22.05 35.95
N LYS A 15 7.36 21.39 37.12
CA LYS A 15 8.00 20.06 37.18
C LYS A 15 7.17 18.92 36.62
N ALA A 16 5.84 19.06 36.55
CA ALA A 16 4.96 18.08 35.92
C ALA A 16 4.98 18.16 34.38
N GLY A 17 5.41 19.29 33.81
CA GLY A 17 5.53 19.48 32.36
C GLY A 17 6.84 19.01 31.73
N GLU A 18 7.90 18.79 32.52
CA GLU A 18 9.28 18.86 32.00
C GLU A 18 10.04 17.54 31.82
N LYS A 19 9.41 16.37 31.94
CA LYS A 19 10.10 15.08 31.67
C LYS A 19 9.27 14.12 30.82
N ARG A 20 8.74 14.58 29.69
CA ARG A 20 8.52 13.65 28.58
C ARG A 20 9.87 13.36 27.95
N ASN A 21 10.29 12.10 28.02
CA ASN A 21 11.58 11.63 27.53
C ASN A 21 11.71 12.03 26.04
N ARG A 22 12.68 12.89 25.70
CA ARG A 22 12.89 13.44 24.34
C ARG A 22 12.97 12.33 23.27
N VAL A 23 13.46 11.15 23.67
CA VAL A 23 13.51 9.93 22.86
C VAL A 23 12.12 9.33 22.62
N ALA A 24 11.25 9.33 23.63
CA ALA A 24 9.87 8.88 23.47
C ALA A 24 9.08 9.84 22.57
N GLU A 25 9.33 11.15 22.67
CA GLU A 25 8.74 12.14 21.78
C GLU A 25 9.23 11.96 20.34
N PHE A 26 10.52 11.67 20.13
CA PHE A 26 11.11 11.37 18.82
C PHE A 26 10.59 10.06 18.18
N ILE A 27 10.36 9.00 18.98
CA ILE A 27 9.75 7.74 18.52
C ILE A 27 8.27 7.91 18.20
N LEU A 28 7.57 8.78 18.94
CA LEU A 28 6.16 9.11 18.71
C LEU A 28 5.98 10.18 17.62
N THR A 29 7.07 10.78 17.13
CA THR A 29 6.97 11.75 16.04
C THR A 29 6.69 10.98 14.76
N GLU A 30 5.58 11.31 14.11
CA GLU A 30 5.15 10.68 12.87
C GLU A 30 6.09 11.09 11.74
N HIS A 31 7.08 10.25 11.41
CA HIS A 31 8.04 10.50 10.35
C HIS A 31 7.37 10.29 8.97
N LYS A 32 6.66 11.31 8.49
CA LYS A 32 5.97 11.28 7.18
C LYS A 32 6.86 10.77 6.05
N PHE A 33 8.15 11.11 6.07
CA PHE A 33 9.13 10.66 5.08
C PHE A 33 9.34 9.13 5.12
N GLU A 34 9.45 8.53 6.30
CA GLU A 34 9.59 7.07 6.44
C GLU A 34 8.38 6.35 5.88
N ASN A 35 7.17 6.88 6.11
CA ASN A 35 5.95 6.33 5.52
C ASN A 35 5.94 6.45 3.98
N TYR A 36 6.37 7.56 3.40
CA TYR A 36 6.48 7.68 1.94
C TYR A 36 7.54 6.74 1.36
N LEU A 37 8.68 6.62 2.02
CA LEU A 37 9.76 5.71 1.63
C LEU A 37 9.29 4.25 1.71
N LEU A 38 8.58 3.89 2.78
CA LEU A 38 8.03 2.56 3.00
C LEU A 38 6.94 2.22 1.96
N LEU A 39 6.09 3.19 1.59
CA LEU A 39 5.10 3.03 0.53
C LEU A 39 5.79 2.79 -0.82
N PHE A 40 6.81 3.59 -1.13
CA PHE A 40 7.59 3.46 -2.34
C PHE A 40 8.25 2.07 -2.41
N LEU A 41 9.02 1.69 -1.38
CA LEU A 41 9.62 0.35 -1.30
C LEU A 41 8.57 -0.77 -1.38
N GLY A 42 7.41 -0.57 -0.76
CA GLY A 42 6.31 -1.52 -0.75
C GLY A 42 5.73 -1.80 -2.13
N ILE A 43 5.51 -0.75 -2.93
CA ILE A 43 5.02 -0.88 -4.31
C ILE A 43 6.05 -1.63 -5.17
N PHE A 44 7.33 -1.25 -5.08
CA PHE A 44 8.40 -1.96 -5.80
C PHE A 44 8.54 -3.42 -5.35
N ALA A 45 8.39 -3.70 -4.06
CA ALA A 45 8.42 -5.06 -3.53
C ALA A 45 7.31 -5.95 -4.11
N ILE A 46 6.08 -5.41 -4.20
CA ILE A 46 4.96 -6.12 -4.82
C ILE A 46 5.22 -6.36 -6.31
N GLU A 47 5.67 -5.34 -7.03
CA GLU A 47 5.91 -5.44 -8.47
C GLU A 47 7.01 -6.46 -8.79
N LEU A 48 8.14 -6.40 -8.09
CA LEU A 48 9.22 -7.37 -8.25
C LEU A 48 8.78 -8.79 -7.86
N GLY A 49 8.00 -8.94 -6.80
CA GLY A 49 7.41 -10.22 -6.40
C GLY A 49 6.47 -10.79 -7.47
N ALA A 50 5.59 -9.97 -8.04
CA ALA A 50 4.67 -10.37 -9.10
C ALA A 50 5.41 -10.79 -10.37
N ILE A 51 6.42 -10.01 -10.80
CA ILE A 51 7.22 -10.33 -11.98
C ILE A 51 7.98 -11.64 -11.78
N LEU A 52 8.51 -11.90 -10.58
CA LEU A 52 9.14 -13.18 -10.25
C LEU A 52 8.18 -14.37 -10.38
N LEU A 53 6.91 -14.22 -9.99
CA LEU A 53 5.88 -15.26 -10.13
C LEU A 53 5.52 -15.54 -11.60
N THR A 54 5.60 -14.54 -12.48
CA THR A 54 5.31 -14.70 -13.92
C THR A 54 6.45 -15.32 -14.73
N ASN A 55 7.56 -15.71 -14.09
CA ASN A 55 8.77 -16.23 -14.73
C ASN A 55 9.45 -15.30 -15.75
N PHE A 56 9.05 -14.03 -15.81
CA PHE A 56 9.68 -13.04 -16.69
C PHE A 56 11.11 -12.70 -16.22
N LEU A 57 11.37 -12.68 -14.91
CA LEU A 57 12.73 -12.68 -14.34
C LEU A 57 13.19 -14.10 -14.00
N THR A 58 14.30 -14.53 -14.60
CA THR A 58 14.98 -15.79 -14.28
C THR A 58 16.13 -15.52 -13.32
N ILE A 59 16.10 -16.14 -12.14
CA ILE A 59 17.19 -16.09 -11.17
C ILE A 59 18.15 -17.22 -11.48
N ASN A 60 19.46 -16.94 -11.43
CA ASN A 60 20.50 -17.94 -11.64
C ASN A 60 20.38 -19.06 -10.60
N GLU A 61 20.43 -20.32 -11.06
CA GLU A 61 20.32 -21.53 -10.23
C GLU A 61 21.39 -21.63 -9.13
N GLY A 62 22.52 -20.91 -9.27
CA GLY A 62 23.57 -20.81 -8.26
C GLY A 62 23.20 -20.00 -7.00
N ALA A 63 22.02 -19.36 -6.96
CA ALA A 63 21.58 -18.62 -5.78
C ALA A 63 21.10 -19.57 -4.67
N TRP A 64 21.83 -19.59 -3.54
CA TRP A 64 21.67 -20.55 -2.44
C TRP A 64 20.23 -20.74 -1.91
N LEU A 65 19.41 -19.68 -1.89
CA LEU A 65 18.02 -19.74 -1.41
C LEU A 65 16.96 -19.56 -2.51
N ILE A 66 17.30 -18.86 -3.58
CA ILE A 66 16.34 -18.34 -4.59
C ILE A 66 16.55 -18.99 -5.97
N GLY A 67 17.63 -19.76 -6.14
CA GLY A 67 17.97 -20.44 -7.39
C GLY A 67 17.12 -21.69 -7.67
N THR A 68 16.44 -22.24 -6.66
CA THR A 68 15.51 -23.36 -6.86
C THR A 68 14.12 -22.85 -7.23
N GLN A 69 13.38 -23.61 -8.05
CA GLN A 69 12.01 -23.27 -8.47
C GLN A 69 11.07 -22.99 -7.28
N VAL A 70 11.19 -23.82 -6.23
CA VAL A 70 10.41 -23.65 -4.99
C VAL A 70 10.89 -22.42 -4.21
N GLY A 71 12.20 -22.22 -4.06
CA GLY A 71 12.78 -21.08 -3.35
C GLY A 71 12.43 -19.74 -3.99
N LYS A 72 12.47 -19.66 -5.33
CA LYS A 72 12.03 -18.49 -6.10
C LYS A 72 10.57 -18.14 -5.82
N THR A 73 9.69 -19.14 -5.84
CA THR A 73 8.25 -18.95 -5.62
C THR A 73 7.98 -18.47 -4.19
N VAL A 74 8.61 -19.08 -3.19
CA VAL A 74 8.47 -18.67 -1.78
C VAL A 74 9.00 -17.26 -1.56
N PHE A 75 10.19 -16.95 -2.08
CA PHE A 75 10.78 -15.61 -1.99
C PHE A 75 9.88 -14.54 -2.61
N ALA A 76 9.31 -14.82 -3.79
CA ALA A 76 8.38 -13.93 -4.45
C ALA A 76 7.13 -13.65 -3.59
N TRP A 77 6.52 -14.67 -3.00
CA TRP A 77 5.40 -14.49 -2.08
C TRP A 77 5.75 -13.73 -0.81
N VAL A 78 6.95 -13.92 -0.27
CA VAL A 78 7.45 -13.12 0.87
C VAL A 78 7.60 -11.65 0.48
N LEU A 79 8.14 -11.37 -0.71
CA LEU A 79 8.26 -10.01 -1.27
C LEU A 79 6.89 -9.34 -1.42
N VAL A 80 5.92 -10.04 -2.01
CA VAL A 80 4.54 -9.54 -2.15
C VAL A 80 3.90 -9.34 -0.77
N GLY A 81 4.08 -10.28 0.16
CA GLY A 81 3.53 -10.20 1.51
C GLY A 81 4.08 -9.00 2.30
N LEU A 82 5.41 -8.81 2.30
CA LEU A 82 6.05 -7.66 2.95
C LEU A 82 5.64 -6.35 2.29
N GLY A 83 5.59 -6.32 0.97
CA GLY A 83 5.10 -5.17 0.22
C GLY A 83 3.65 -4.82 0.58
N ALA A 84 2.76 -5.82 0.65
CA ALA A 84 1.37 -5.60 1.06
C ALA A 84 1.26 -5.04 2.49
N VAL A 85 2.01 -5.62 3.45
CA VAL A 85 2.04 -5.12 4.83
C VAL A 85 2.54 -3.68 4.89
N SER A 86 3.60 -3.36 4.15
CA SER A 86 4.15 -1.99 4.11
C SER A 86 3.14 -0.97 3.57
N VAL A 87 2.44 -1.30 2.49
CA VAL A 87 1.38 -0.44 1.92
C VAL A 87 0.23 -0.27 2.92
N ILE A 88 -0.19 -1.33 3.61
CA ILE A 88 -1.25 -1.27 4.62
C ILE A 88 -0.84 -0.37 5.80
N LEU A 89 0.37 -0.53 6.32
CA LEU A 89 0.86 0.28 7.45
C LEU A 89 0.88 1.77 7.11
N VAL A 90 1.36 2.11 5.91
CA VAL A 90 1.37 3.49 5.44
C VAL A 90 -0.05 4.00 5.22
N ALA A 91 -0.90 3.20 4.56
CA ALA A 91 -2.29 3.54 4.32
C ALA A 91 -3.04 3.88 5.61
N ILE A 92 -2.84 3.12 6.70
CA ILE A 92 -3.46 3.40 8.01
C ILE A 92 -3.08 4.80 8.52
N GLY A 93 -1.81 5.20 8.38
CA GLY A 93 -1.33 6.53 8.77
C GLY A 93 -2.01 7.65 7.99
N PHE A 94 -2.29 7.45 6.69
CA PHE A 94 -3.03 8.42 5.88
C PHE A 94 -4.54 8.43 6.18
N TYR A 95 -5.12 7.26 6.38
CA TYR A 95 -6.58 7.13 6.52
C TYR A 95 -7.09 7.55 7.89
N ARG A 96 -6.34 7.34 8.98
CA ARG A 96 -6.75 7.80 10.33
C ARG A 96 -7.15 9.29 10.39
N PRO A 97 -6.27 10.25 10.03
CA PRO A 97 -6.62 11.67 10.05
C PRO A 97 -7.75 11.98 9.05
N SER A 98 -7.74 11.34 7.88
CA SER A 98 -8.79 11.52 6.86
C SER A 98 -10.18 11.09 7.36
N PHE A 99 -10.27 10.00 8.13
CA PHE A 99 -11.53 9.53 8.71
C PHE A 99 -12.02 10.42 9.86
N ASP A 100 -11.11 10.99 10.63
CA ASP A 100 -11.46 11.96 11.67
C ASP A 100 -11.97 13.27 11.07
N GLU A 101 -11.43 13.70 9.92
CA GLU A 101 -11.95 14.84 9.16
C GLU A 101 -13.32 14.57 8.53
N ILE A 102 -13.59 13.35 8.04
CA ILE A 102 -14.89 12.96 7.48
C ILE A 102 -16.04 13.18 8.47
N LYS A 103 -15.78 13.04 9.78
CA LYS A 103 -16.80 13.28 10.83
C LYS A 103 -17.21 14.76 10.93
N ASN A 104 -16.33 15.67 10.52
CA ASN A 104 -16.57 17.12 10.56
C ASN A 104 -17.21 17.66 9.27
N ILE A 105 -17.34 16.83 8.23
CA ILE A 105 -17.99 17.22 6.98
C ILE A 105 -19.51 17.26 7.18
N THR A 106 -20.06 18.45 7.35
CA THR A 106 -21.50 18.71 7.35
C THR A 106 -22.04 18.55 5.91
N GLY A 107 -22.90 17.55 5.69
CA GLY A 107 -23.58 17.33 4.41
C GLY A 107 -23.37 15.98 3.74
N LEU A 108 -22.50 15.10 4.28
CA LEU A 108 -22.28 13.77 3.71
C LEU A 108 -23.43 12.82 4.10
N LYS A 109 -24.43 12.66 3.22
CA LYS A 109 -25.39 11.56 3.36
C LYS A 109 -24.70 10.24 3.02
N LYS A 110 -24.35 9.46 4.03
CA LYS A 110 -23.68 8.13 3.91
C LYS A 110 -24.29 7.23 2.83
N LYS A 111 -25.61 7.32 2.64
CA LYS A 111 -26.36 6.58 1.60
C LYS A 111 -26.01 7.01 0.17
N GLU A 112 -25.92 8.31 -0.09
CA GLU A 112 -25.55 8.84 -1.42
C GLU A 112 -24.08 8.56 -1.73
N PHE A 113 -23.20 8.69 -0.73
CA PHE A 113 -21.79 8.33 -0.86
C PHE A 113 -21.62 6.85 -1.23
N PHE A 114 -22.28 5.94 -0.51
CA PHE A 114 -22.19 4.51 -0.81
C PHE A 114 -22.68 4.18 -2.23
N TRP A 115 -23.80 4.78 -2.67
CA TRP A 115 -24.29 4.59 -4.04
C TRP A 115 -23.32 5.11 -5.11
N ASN A 116 -22.63 6.21 -4.84
CA ASN A 116 -21.60 6.72 -5.75
C ASN A 116 -20.40 5.79 -5.81
N VAL A 117 -19.93 5.25 -4.68
CA VAL A 117 -18.86 4.24 -4.65
C VAL A 117 -19.25 3.00 -5.46
N VAL A 118 -20.47 2.49 -5.27
CA VAL A 118 -20.99 1.34 -6.04
C VAL A 118 -21.00 1.61 -7.54
N LYS A 119 -21.42 2.80 -7.98
CA LYS A 119 -21.39 3.18 -9.40
C LYS A 119 -19.97 3.16 -9.97
N VAL A 120 -19.00 3.70 -9.24
CA VAL A 120 -17.59 3.70 -9.67
C VAL A 120 -17.04 2.28 -9.74
N VAL A 121 -17.28 1.44 -8.72
CA VAL A 121 -16.84 0.04 -8.73
C VAL A 121 -17.48 -0.73 -9.88
N CYS A 122 -18.79 -0.56 -10.12
CA CYS A 122 -19.49 -1.18 -11.24
C CYS A 122 -18.89 -0.76 -12.59
N PHE A 123 -18.62 0.54 -12.76
CA PHE A 123 -17.96 1.07 -13.96
C PHE A 123 -16.56 0.47 -14.16
N SER A 124 -15.75 0.35 -13.10
CA SER A 124 -14.45 -0.29 -13.16
C SER A 124 -14.54 -1.76 -13.59
N VAL A 125 -15.54 -2.51 -13.12
CA VAL A 125 -15.77 -3.90 -13.54
C VAL A 125 -16.14 -3.98 -15.02
N VAL A 126 -16.99 -3.07 -15.51
CA VAL A 126 -17.35 -3.01 -16.94
C VAL A 126 -16.12 -2.75 -17.81
N ILE A 127 -15.25 -1.82 -17.39
CA ILE A 127 -13.98 -1.56 -18.10
C ILE A 127 -13.05 -2.77 -18.05
N ALA A 128 -12.93 -3.44 -16.90
CA ALA A 128 -12.10 -4.63 -16.79
C ALA A 128 -12.57 -5.74 -17.75
N LEU A 129 -13.89 -5.97 -17.83
CA LEU A 129 -14.48 -6.90 -18.79
C LEU A 129 -14.21 -6.48 -20.24
N PHE A 130 -14.28 -5.19 -20.54
CA PHE A 130 -13.92 -4.67 -21.86
C PHE A 130 -12.46 -4.96 -22.22
N PHE A 131 -11.51 -4.79 -21.28
CA PHE A 131 -10.11 -5.14 -21.51
C PHE A 131 -9.90 -6.64 -21.73
N VAL A 132 -10.58 -7.49 -20.96
CA VAL A 132 -10.53 -8.95 -21.17
C VAL A 132 -11.06 -9.31 -22.57
N LEU A 133 -12.16 -8.70 -23.00
CA LEU A 133 -12.71 -8.90 -24.34
C LEU A 133 -11.73 -8.45 -25.42
N CYS A 134 -11.13 -7.27 -25.29
CA CYS A 134 -10.12 -6.77 -26.22
C CYS A 134 -8.92 -7.73 -26.31
N ASN A 135 -8.41 -8.22 -25.18
CA ASN A 135 -7.32 -9.19 -25.15
C ASN A 135 -7.68 -10.48 -25.90
N THR A 136 -8.90 -11.01 -25.70
CA THR A 136 -9.37 -12.20 -26.41
C THR A 136 -9.47 -11.96 -27.92
N LEU A 137 -9.98 -10.81 -28.35
CA LEU A 137 -10.04 -10.45 -29.78
C LEU A 137 -8.65 -10.33 -30.40
N ILE A 138 -7.71 -9.70 -29.69
CA ILE A 138 -6.32 -9.58 -30.15
C ILE A 138 -5.70 -10.97 -30.32
N GLN A 139 -5.87 -11.86 -29.34
CA GLN A 139 -5.36 -13.24 -29.42
C GLN A 139 -5.99 -14.02 -30.58
N LEU A 140 -7.29 -13.83 -30.84
CA LEU A 140 -7.94 -14.40 -32.02
C LEU A 140 -7.26 -13.91 -33.30
N VAL A 141 -7.13 -12.59 -33.49
CA VAL A 141 -6.51 -12.02 -34.69
C VAL A 141 -5.08 -12.52 -34.88
N ILE A 142 -4.28 -12.58 -33.81
CA ILE A 142 -2.91 -13.13 -33.87
C ILE A 142 -2.94 -14.60 -34.33
N GLY A 143 -3.83 -15.42 -33.79
CA GLY A 143 -3.96 -16.82 -34.20
C GLY A 143 -4.34 -16.99 -35.69
N TRP A 144 -5.21 -16.12 -36.21
CA TRP A 144 -5.55 -16.10 -37.64
C TRP A 144 -4.34 -15.70 -38.51
N ILE A 145 -3.57 -14.72 -38.07
CA ILE A 145 -2.34 -14.29 -38.76
C ILE A 145 -1.30 -15.43 -38.76
N ASP A 146 -1.11 -16.11 -37.63
CA ASP A 146 -0.17 -17.23 -37.52
C ASP A 146 -0.56 -18.40 -38.44
N GLN A 147 -1.86 -18.72 -38.53
CA GLN A 147 -2.36 -19.72 -39.47
C GLN A 147 -2.12 -19.33 -40.93
N LEU A 148 -2.35 -18.07 -41.30
CA LEU A 148 -2.09 -17.57 -42.65
C LEU A 148 -0.60 -17.64 -43.00
N ILE A 149 0.28 -17.23 -42.09
CA ILE A 149 1.73 -17.32 -42.28
C ILE A 149 2.16 -18.79 -42.43
N SER A 150 1.59 -19.70 -41.63
CA SER A 150 1.90 -21.12 -41.70
C SER A 150 1.47 -21.76 -43.02
N ASN A 151 0.37 -21.32 -43.63
CA ASN A 151 -0.12 -21.84 -44.92
C ASN A 151 0.65 -21.28 -46.13
N LEU A 152 1.40 -20.19 -45.94
CA LEU A 152 2.25 -19.56 -46.97
C LEU A 152 3.66 -20.16 -47.04
N LYS A 153 4.03 -20.99 -46.07
CA LYS A 153 5.36 -21.60 -45.90
C LYS A 153 5.35 -23.05 -46.36
#